data_AF-A0A914MT60-F1
#
_entry.id   AF-A0A914MT60-F1
#
_cell.length_a   1.000
_cell.length_b   1.000
_cell.length_c   1.000
_cell.angle_alpha   90.00
_cell.angle_beta   90.00
_cell.angle_gamma   90.00
#
_symmetry.space_group_name_H-M   'P 1'
#
loop_
_entity.id
_entity.type
_entity.pdbx_description
1 polymer ?
#
loop_
_entity_poly.entity_id
_entity_poly.type
_entity_poly.pdbx_seq_one_letter_code
_entity_poly.pdbx_strand_id
1 'polypeptide(L)'
;MLSVYLGNIYTLNAPLSDQIVLFLSRPSPLFTAIVNSAGHFIGRQRSRELATSHLSEALIVIYNVLKKMLQRLCNNQQQEDYSNTDYHKEFLIRSLMGILLLSDHIDRNFGGIFIPSRSPFDIADFIDIVKLRTSSAEAKKTLATLRFMSRHFSDSEIPTYIRKMFEIN
;
A
#
# COMPACT_ATOMS: atom_id res chain seq x y z
N MET A 1 -34.99 -13.47 -9.57
CA MET A 1 -34.83 -14.13 -8.26
C MET A 1 -34.11 -15.45 -8.49
N LEU A 2 -32.80 -15.50 -8.25
CA LEU A 2 -32.01 -16.74 -8.31
C LEU A 2 -31.70 -17.15 -6.87
N SER A 3 -32.47 -18.10 -6.36
CA SER A 3 -32.22 -18.75 -5.08
C SER A 3 -31.33 -19.96 -5.32
N VAL A 4 -30.07 -19.88 -4.87
CA VAL A 4 -29.16 -21.03 -4.81
C VAL A 4 -29.37 -21.69 -3.46
N TYR A 5 -29.97 -22.89 -3.48
CA TYR A 5 -30.17 -23.71 -2.30
C TYR A 5 -28.90 -24.50 -1.97
N LEU A 6 -28.19 -24.12 -0.91
CA LEU A 6 -27.12 -24.92 -0.29
C LEU A 6 -27.44 -25.15 1.18
N GLY A 7 -27.84 -26.37 1.54
CA GLY A 7 -28.30 -26.79 2.87
C GLY A 7 -27.73 -26.00 4.06
N ASN A 8 -28.63 -25.60 4.97
CA ASN A 8 -28.42 -24.66 6.08
C ASN A 8 -27.97 -23.26 5.64
N ILE A 9 -28.85 -22.58 4.88
CA ILE A 9 -28.58 -21.26 4.32
C ILE A 9 -28.88 -20.19 5.37
N TYR A 10 -27.86 -19.58 5.94
CA TYR A 10 -27.98 -18.22 6.45
C TYR A 10 -28.47 -17.34 5.27
N THR A 11 -29.76 -17.03 5.22
CA THR A 11 -30.30 -16.16 4.18
C THR A 11 -29.70 -14.77 4.38
N LEU A 12 -28.78 -14.38 3.50
CA LEU A 12 -28.22 -13.04 3.48
C LEU A 12 -29.34 -12.04 3.16
N ASN A 13 -29.57 -11.09 4.06
CA ASN A 13 -30.50 -9.98 3.79
C ASN A 13 -30.03 -9.22 2.53
N ALA A 14 -30.97 -8.79 1.67
CA ALA A 14 -30.65 -8.11 0.41
C ALA A 14 -29.63 -6.96 0.54
N PRO A 15 -29.69 -6.09 1.57
CA PRO A 15 -28.68 -5.02 1.75
C PRO A 15 -27.27 -5.55 2.03
N LEU A 16 -27.15 -6.69 2.71
CA LEU A 16 -25.86 -7.33 3.00
C LEU A 16 -25.29 -8.00 1.73
N SER A 17 -26.16 -8.59 0.91
CA SER A 17 -25.77 -9.14 -0.39
C SER A 17 -25.18 -8.07 -1.30
N ASP A 18 -25.80 -6.90 -1.41
CA ASP A 18 -25.29 -5.80 -2.23
C ASP A 18 -23.94 -5.28 -1.74
N GLN A 19 -23.75 -5.17 -0.42
CA GLN A 19 -22.47 -4.80 0.18
C GLN A 19 -21.37 -5.82 -0.13
N ILE A 20 -21.69 -7.12 -0.09
CA ILE A 20 -20.74 -8.18 -0.44
C ILE A 20 -20.36 -8.09 -1.91
N VAL A 21 -21.33 -7.88 -2.82
CA VAL A 21 -21.07 -7.72 -4.25
C VAL A 21 -20.15 -6.51 -4.50
N LEU A 22 -20.45 -5.35 -3.89
CA LEU A 22 -19.61 -4.15 -4.01
C LEU A 22 -18.22 -4.30 -3.36
N PHE A 23 -18.09 -5.13 -2.32
CA PHE A 23 -16.81 -5.45 -1.71
C PHE A 23 -15.97 -6.30 -2.65
N LEU A 24 -16.54 -7.40 -3.17
CA LEU A 24 -15.86 -8.35 -4.04
C LEU A 24 -15.60 -7.83 -5.46
N SER A 25 -16.34 -6.83 -5.93
CA SER A 25 -16.11 -6.19 -7.23
C SER A 25 -14.86 -5.30 -7.26
N ARG A 26 -14.23 -5.04 -6.11
CA ARG A 26 -13.03 -4.20 -6.03
C ARG A 26 -11.77 -5.02 -6.32
N PRO A 27 -10.78 -4.46 -7.03
CA PRO A 27 -9.51 -5.15 -7.30
C PRO A 27 -8.76 -5.59 -6.03
N SER A 28 -8.87 -4.81 -4.95
CA SER A 28 -8.35 -5.17 -3.62
C SER A 28 -9.37 -4.79 -2.54
N PRO A 29 -10.30 -5.71 -2.20
CA PRO A 29 -11.40 -5.43 -1.29
C PRO A 29 -10.93 -4.99 0.10
N LEU A 30 -9.96 -5.73 0.68
CA LEU A 30 -9.42 -5.46 2.01
C LEU A 30 -8.66 -4.14 2.07
N PHE A 31 -7.79 -3.87 1.09
CA PHE A 31 -7.07 -2.60 1.06
C PHE A 31 -8.04 -1.42 0.91
N THR A 32 -9.06 -1.54 0.06
CA THR A 32 -10.05 -0.48 -0.09
C THR A 32 -10.87 -0.29 1.20
N ALA A 33 -11.14 -1.35 1.95
CA ALA A 33 -11.78 -1.23 3.26
C ALA A 33 -10.90 -0.47 4.28
N ILE A 34 -9.57 -0.68 4.27
CA ILE A 34 -8.62 0.06 5.10
C ILE A 34 -8.58 1.54 4.71
N VAL A 35 -8.46 1.85 3.41
CA VAL A 35 -8.49 3.22 2.89
C VAL A 35 -9.78 3.93 3.28
N ASN A 36 -10.92 3.28 3.10
CA ASN A 36 -12.22 3.83 3.49
C ASN A 36 -12.30 4.06 4.99
N SER A 37 -11.79 3.12 5.79
CA SER A 37 -11.76 3.24 7.26
C SER A 37 -10.89 4.43 7.70
N ALA A 38 -9.73 4.62 7.08
CA ALA A 38 -8.87 5.77 7.34
C ALA A 38 -9.54 7.09 6.94
N GLY A 39 -10.20 7.12 5.77
CA GLY A 39 -11.00 8.26 5.33
C GLY A 39 -12.16 8.58 6.28
N HIS A 40 -12.85 7.57 6.80
CA HIS A 40 -13.88 7.73 7.82
C HIS A 40 -13.33 8.24 9.15
N PHE A 41 -12.17 7.73 9.58
CA PHE A 41 -11.48 8.22 10.77
C PHE A 41 -11.20 9.72 10.67
N ILE A 42 -10.60 10.18 9.56
CA ILE A 42 -10.34 11.60 9.29
C ILE A 42 -11.64 12.39 9.22
N GLY A 43 -12.65 11.88 8.51
CA GLY A 43 -13.92 12.55 8.30
C GLY A 43 -14.75 12.76 9.57
N ARG A 44 -14.53 11.95 10.61
CA ARG A 44 -15.19 12.05 11.92
C ARG A 44 -14.55 13.08 12.86
N GLN A 45 -13.31 13.50 12.60
CA GLN A 45 -12.63 14.47 13.46
C GLN A 45 -13.12 15.90 13.21
N ARG A 46 -13.07 16.74 14.24
CA ARG A 46 -13.47 18.17 14.14
C ARG A 46 -12.58 18.96 13.18
N SER A 47 -11.27 18.71 13.22
CA SER A 47 -10.31 19.25 12.26
C SER A 47 -9.79 18.14 11.37
N ARG A 48 -10.25 18.12 10.11
CA ARG A 48 -9.84 17.11 9.12
C ARG A 48 -8.38 17.26 8.75
N GLU A 49 -7.90 18.49 8.59
CA GLU A 49 -6.51 18.79 8.26
C GLU A 49 -5.56 18.28 9.34
N LEU A 50 -5.87 18.54 10.61
CA LEU A 50 -5.06 18.07 11.74
C LEU A 50 -5.06 16.53 11.82
N ALA A 51 -6.22 15.89 11.62
CA ALA A 51 -6.33 14.44 11.64
C ALA A 51 -5.52 13.79 10.50
N THR A 52 -5.55 14.38 9.30
CA THR A 52 -4.72 13.95 8.19
C THR A 52 -3.24 14.12 8.49
N SER A 53 -2.81 15.28 9.02
CA SER A 53 -1.40 15.53 9.38
C SER A 53 -0.88 14.51 10.38
N HIS A 54 -1.60 14.29 11.49
CA HIS A 54 -1.20 13.32 12.51
C HIS A 54 -1.13 11.88 11.97
N LEU A 55 -2.07 11.50 11.10
CA LEU A 55 -2.06 10.17 10.49
C LEU A 55 -0.91 10.03 9.49
N SER A 56 -0.67 11.02 8.64
CA SER A 56 0.48 11.06 7.72
C SER A 56 1.80 10.98 8.50
N GLU A 57 1.96 11.76 9.57
CA GLU A 57 3.14 11.74 10.45
C GLU A 57 3.36 10.36 11.09
N ALA A 58 2.30 9.74 11.61
CA ALA A 58 2.38 8.40 12.18
C ALA A 58 2.82 7.37 11.12
N LEU A 59 2.26 7.44 9.91
CA LEU A 59 2.64 6.57 8.79
C LEU A 59 4.11 6.76 8.38
N ILE A 60 4.59 8.01 8.34
CA ILE A 60 6.01 8.32 8.06
C ILE A 60 6.93 7.70 9.12
N VAL A 61 6.58 7.82 10.41
CA VAL A 61 7.38 7.23 11.50
C VAL A 61 7.44 5.71 11.35
N ILE A 62 6.29 5.05 11.14
CA ILE A 62 6.24 3.60 10.94
C ILE A 62 7.06 3.20 9.72
N TYR A 63 6.89 3.90 8.59
CA TYR A 63 7.65 3.65 7.37
C TYR A 63 9.16 3.71 7.60
N ASN A 64 9.64 4.74 8.28
CA ASN A 64 11.06 4.93 8.57
C ASN A 64 11.62 3.83 9.49
N VAL A 65 10.84 3.39 10.48
CA VAL A 65 11.23 2.26 11.35
C VAL A 65 11.35 0.97 10.53
N LEU A 66 10.34 0.65 9.72
CA LEU A 66 10.34 -0.55 8.87
C LEU A 66 11.47 -0.52 7.84
N LYS A 67 11.74 0.64 7.23
CA LYS A 67 12.87 0.83 6.30
C LYS A 67 14.21 0.58 6.99
N LYS A 68 14.41 1.12 8.20
CA LYS A 68 15.63 0.86 9.00
C LYS A 68 15.76 -0.61 9.40
N MET A 69 14.66 -1.28 9.76
CA MET A 69 14.66 -2.72 10.05
C MET A 69 15.07 -3.53 8.82
N LEU A 70 14.52 -3.21 7.65
CA LEU A 70 14.85 -3.87 6.39
C LEU A 70 16.34 -3.66 6.04
N GLN A 71 16.84 -2.44 6.15
CA GLN A 71 18.26 -2.13 5.92
C GLN A 71 19.19 -2.92 6.85
N ARG A 72 18.85 -3.03 8.14
CA ARG A 72 19.62 -3.83 9.11
C ARG A 72 19.61 -5.32 8.75
N LEU A 73 18.45 -5.86 8.36
CA LEU A 73 18.35 -7.26 7.92
C LEU A 73 19.16 -7.53 6.65
N CYS A 74 19.21 -6.58 5.72
CA CYS A 74 20.02 -6.68 4.50
C CYS A 74 21.53 -6.55 4.77
N ASN A 75 21.94 -5.75 5.75
CA ASN A 75 23.36 -5.57 6.09
C ASN A 75 23.93 -6.73 6.91
N ASN A 76 23.10 -7.35 7.77
CA ASN A 76 23.51 -8.41 8.67
C ASN A 76 23.48 -9.82 8.04
N GLN A 77 23.32 -9.95 6.71
CA GLN A 77 23.24 -11.23 6.00
C GLN A 77 24.54 -12.07 6.03
N GLN A 78 25.54 -11.70 6.82
CA GLN A 78 26.73 -12.50 7.06
C GLN A 78 26.56 -13.57 8.16
N GLN A 79 25.45 -13.61 8.91
CA GLN A 79 25.23 -14.60 9.98
C GLN A 79 23.97 -15.47 9.79
N GLU A 80 24.20 -16.65 9.21
CA GLU A 80 23.73 -18.00 9.55
C GLU A 80 22.25 -18.45 9.47
N ASP A 81 21.22 -17.64 9.25
CA ASP A 81 19.83 -18.17 9.11
C ASP A 81 19.08 -17.65 7.86
N TYR A 82 19.37 -18.24 6.71
CA TYR A 82 18.80 -17.84 5.41
C TYR A 82 17.28 -18.04 5.30
N SER A 83 16.71 -19.07 5.94
CA SER A 83 15.30 -19.47 5.77
C SER A 83 14.29 -18.47 6.35
N ASN A 84 14.54 -17.95 7.56
CA ASN A 84 13.61 -17.03 8.22
C ASN A 84 13.75 -15.59 7.70
N THR A 85 14.94 -15.24 7.24
CA THR A 85 15.29 -13.86 6.86
C THR A 85 14.51 -13.39 5.63
N ASP A 86 14.20 -14.28 4.68
CA ASP A 86 13.50 -13.90 3.44
C ASP A 86 12.01 -13.59 3.66
N TYR A 87 11.31 -14.34 4.52
CA TYR A 87 9.93 -14.03 4.92
C TYR A 87 9.84 -12.67 5.63
N HIS A 88 10.80 -12.36 6.49
CA HIS A 88 10.85 -11.06 7.16
C HIS A 88 11.07 -9.90 6.18
N LYS A 89 11.97 -10.06 5.20
CA LYS A 89 12.17 -9.04 4.15
C LYS A 89 10.91 -8.82 3.34
N GLU A 90 10.26 -9.90 2.88
CA GLU A 90 9.03 -9.84 2.10
C GLU A 90 7.92 -9.13 2.88
N PHE A 91 7.74 -9.48 4.15
CA PHE A 91 6.79 -8.82 5.04
C PHE A 91 7.07 -7.32 5.18
N LEU A 92 8.33 -6.93 5.40
CA LEU A 92 8.71 -5.53 5.53
C LEU A 92 8.48 -4.75 4.24
N ILE A 93 8.85 -5.32 3.08
CA ILE A 93 8.63 -4.68 1.77
C ILE A 93 7.14 -4.49 1.50
N ARG A 94 6.29 -5.50 1.78
CA ARG A 94 4.84 -5.36 1.62
C ARG A 94 4.23 -4.37 2.60
N SER A 95 4.75 -4.32 3.83
CA SER A 95 4.30 -3.34 4.83
C SER A 95 4.64 -1.91 4.43
N LEU A 96 5.87 -1.68 3.92
CA LEU A 96 6.29 -0.40 3.34
C LEU A 96 5.38 0.00 2.17
N MET A 97 5.14 -0.91 1.22
CA MET A 97 4.22 -0.68 0.09
C MET A 97 2.79 -0.35 0.57
N GLY A 98 2.30 -1.06 1.58
CA GLY A 98 0.97 -0.83 2.16
C GLY A 98 0.83 0.57 2.76
N ILE A 99 1.87 1.04 3.46
CA ILE A 99 1.92 2.40 4.02
C ILE A 99 1.97 3.45 2.92
N LEU A 100 2.80 3.23 1.89
CA LEU A 100 2.90 4.12 0.73
C LEU A 100 1.54 4.24 0.03
N LEU A 101 0.91 3.11 -0.30
CA LEU A 101 -0.42 3.10 -0.91
C LEU A 101 -1.45 3.79 0.00
N LEU A 102 -1.48 3.48 1.30
CA LEU A 102 -2.43 4.10 2.21
C LEU A 102 -2.25 5.63 2.27
N SER A 103 -1.00 6.09 2.32
CA SER A 103 -0.65 7.51 2.32
C SER A 103 -1.07 8.20 1.01
N ASP A 104 -0.86 7.54 -0.12
CA ASP A 104 -1.29 8.02 -1.44
C ASP A 104 -2.81 8.22 -1.55
N HIS A 105 -3.59 7.48 -0.79
CA HIS A 105 -5.06 7.62 -0.78
C HIS A 105 -5.58 8.63 0.24
N ILE A 106 -4.86 8.83 1.34
CA ILE A 106 -5.26 9.68 2.46
C ILE A 106 -4.89 11.14 2.25
N ASP A 107 -3.65 11.40 1.85
CA ASP A 107 -3.10 12.75 1.83
C ASP A 107 -3.40 13.44 0.49
N ARG A 108 -4.39 14.35 0.52
CA ARG A 108 -4.79 15.12 -0.66
C ARG A 108 -3.92 16.35 -0.90
N ASN A 109 -3.07 16.74 0.05
CA ASN A 109 -2.41 18.04 0.02
C ASN A 109 -1.15 18.05 -0.86
N PHE A 110 -0.48 16.91 -1.00
CA PHE A 110 0.81 16.83 -1.72
C PHE A 110 0.73 16.22 -3.13
N GLY A 111 -0.46 15.83 -3.60
CA GLY A 111 -0.66 15.27 -4.95
C GLY A 111 -0.14 13.84 -5.12
N GLY A 112 0.01 13.11 -4.02
CA GLY A 112 0.42 11.70 -4.00
C GLY A 112 1.89 11.46 -3.71
N ILE A 113 2.22 10.20 -3.47
CA ILE A 113 3.56 9.75 -3.02
C ILE A 113 4.63 9.81 -4.12
N PHE A 114 4.23 10.03 -5.38
CA PHE A 114 5.09 9.91 -6.57
C PHE A 114 5.75 11.21 -7.00
N ILE A 115 5.47 12.33 -6.32
CA ILE A 115 6.07 13.64 -6.58
C ILE A 115 7.10 13.93 -5.48
N PRO A 116 8.40 13.71 -5.70
CA PRO A 116 9.39 13.73 -4.61
C PRO A 116 9.56 15.09 -3.93
N SER A 117 9.24 16.20 -4.61
CA SER A 117 9.28 17.53 -4.02
C SER A 117 8.16 17.81 -3.03
N ARG A 118 7.12 16.97 -3.00
CA ARG A 118 5.92 17.14 -2.16
C ARG A 118 5.70 15.96 -1.22
N SER A 119 6.10 14.76 -1.63
CA SER A 119 5.96 13.55 -0.84
C SER A 119 7.01 13.51 0.29
N PRO A 120 6.61 13.20 1.53
CA PRO A 120 7.55 12.92 2.61
C PRO A 120 8.24 11.55 2.45
N PHE A 121 7.80 10.74 1.49
CA PHE A 121 8.37 9.44 1.17
C PHE A 121 9.27 9.53 -0.04
N ASP A 122 10.48 8.98 0.08
CA ASP A 122 11.37 8.74 -1.05
C ASP A 122 10.94 7.47 -1.80
N ILE A 123 10.12 7.66 -2.82
CA ILE A 123 9.60 6.57 -3.64
C ILE A 123 10.68 5.96 -4.54
N ALA A 124 11.69 6.74 -4.95
CA ALA A 124 12.77 6.25 -5.79
C ALA A 124 13.62 5.23 -5.01
N ASP A 125 14.00 5.58 -3.79
CA ASP A 125 14.69 4.68 -2.87
C ASP A 125 13.87 3.41 -2.60
N PHE A 126 12.54 3.51 -2.42
CA PHE A 126 11.70 2.32 -2.26
C PHE A 126 11.76 1.39 -3.48
N ILE A 127 11.66 1.95 -4.69
CA ILE A 127 11.73 1.17 -5.93
C ILE A 127 13.09 0.47 -6.05
N ASP A 128 14.17 1.17 -5.73
CA ASP A 128 15.53 0.61 -5.77
C ASP A 128 15.70 -0.51 -4.73
N ILE A 129 15.17 -0.34 -3.52
CA ILE A 129 15.15 -1.40 -2.50
C ILE A 129 14.41 -2.64 -3.03
N VAL A 130 13.23 -2.48 -3.63
CA VAL A 130 12.46 -3.60 -4.18
C VAL A 130 13.25 -4.31 -5.28
N LYS A 131 13.82 -3.57 -6.24
CA LYS A 131 14.59 -4.14 -7.34
C LYS A 131 15.87 -4.85 -6.89
N LEU A 132 16.55 -4.32 -5.87
CA LEU A 132 17.83 -4.87 -5.40
C LEU A 132 17.65 -6.05 -4.44
N ARG A 133 16.56 -6.06 -3.65
CA ARG A 133 16.39 -6.97 -2.51
C ARG A 133 15.37 -8.09 -2.74
N THR A 134 14.73 -8.13 -3.91
CA THR A 134 13.77 -9.18 -4.27
C THR A 134 14.11 -9.80 -5.62
N SER A 135 13.51 -10.96 -5.93
CA SER A 135 13.62 -11.56 -7.26
C SER A 135 12.95 -10.67 -8.32
N SER A 136 13.39 -10.75 -9.58
CA SER A 136 12.80 -9.96 -10.68
C SER A 136 11.28 -10.16 -10.78
N ALA A 137 10.79 -11.38 -10.55
CA ALA A 137 9.35 -11.68 -10.54
C ALA A 137 8.60 -10.97 -9.41
N GLU A 138 9.13 -11.00 -8.18
CA GLU A 138 8.48 -10.35 -7.03
C GLU A 138 8.58 -8.83 -7.11
N ALA A 139 9.69 -8.30 -7.63
CA ALA A 139 9.82 -6.88 -7.94
C ALA A 139 8.77 -6.42 -8.96
N LYS A 140 8.60 -7.16 -10.08
CA LYS A 140 7.57 -6.89 -11.10
C LYS A 140 6.19 -6.88 -10.48
N LYS A 141 5.86 -7.88 -9.66
CA LYS A 141 4.57 -7.98 -8.97
C LYS A 141 4.33 -6.83 -7.99
N THR A 142 5.33 -6.50 -7.17
CA THR A 142 5.25 -5.43 -6.15
C THR A 142 5.06 -4.06 -6.81
N LEU A 143 5.90 -3.73 -7.79
CA LEU A 143 5.80 -2.45 -8.50
C LEU A 143 4.53 -2.34 -9.35
N ALA A 144 4.08 -3.43 -9.98
CA ALA A 144 2.80 -3.46 -10.67
C ALA A 144 1.63 -3.21 -9.68
N THR A 145 1.63 -3.88 -8.53
CA THR A 145 0.61 -3.68 -7.49
C THR A 145 0.54 -2.22 -7.05
N LEU A 146 1.70 -1.61 -6.75
CA LEU A 146 1.80 -0.20 -6.38
C LEU A 146 1.26 0.72 -7.48
N ARG A 147 1.59 0.45 -8.75
CA ARG A 147 1.08 1.19 -9.91
C ARG A 147 -0.44 1.09 -10.07
N PHE A 148 -1.00 -0.12 -9.96
CA PHE A 148 -2.43 -0.35 -10.22
C PHE A 148 -3.31 0.11 -9.05
N MET A 149 -2.83 0.00 -7.82
CA MET A 149 -3.62 0.32 -6.62
C MET A 149 -3.44 1.76 -6.14
N SER A 150 -2.44 2.48 -6.65
CA SER A 150 -2.27 3.89 -6.37
C SER A 150 -3.42 4.73 -6.92
N ARG A 151 -3.72 5.82 -6.22
CA ARG A 151 -4.66 6.85 -6.66
C ARG A 151 -4.02 7.81 -7.66
N HIS A 152 -2.79 8.26 -7.40
CA HIS A 152 -2.16 9.36 -8.14
C HIS A 152 -1.15 8.90 -9.21
N PHE A 153 -0.87 7.60 -9.36
CA PHE A 153 0.11 7.11 -10.35
C PHE A 153 -0.22 7.51 -11.80
N SER A 154 -1.49 7.78 -12.12
CA SER A 154 -1.91 8.22 -13.46
C SER A 154 -1.76 9.73 -13.68
N ASP A 155 -1.37 10.49 -12.66
CA ASP A 155 -1.36 11.95 -12.73
C ASP A 155 -0.22 12.49 -13.59
N SER A 156 -0.51 13.46 -14.45
CA SER A 156 0.46 14.05 -15.38
C SER A 156 1.65 14.72 -14.69
N GLU A 157 1.52 15.06 -13.40
CA GLU A 157 2.56 15.71 -12.60
C GLU A 157 3.69 14.77 -12.18
N ILE A 158 3.52 13.44 -12.30
CA ILE A 158 4.58 12.50 -11.94
C ILE A 158 5.77 12.64 -12.90
N PRO A 159 6.99 12.87 -12.39
CA PRO A 159 8.18 12.97 -13.22
C PRO A 159 8.41 11.72 -14.07
N THR A 160 8.78 11.93 -15.34
CA THR A 160 9.01 10.84 -16.30
C THR A 160 10.04 9.83 -15.82
N TYR A 161 11.06 10.25 -15.07
CA TYR A 161 12.07 9.33 -14.55
C TYR A 161 11.50 8.36 -13.49
N ILE A 162 10.59 8.82 -12.62
CA ILE A 162 9.89 7.96 -11.66
C ILE A 162 9.08 6.90 -12.42
N ARG A 163 8.37 7.30 -13.48
CA ARG A 163 7.61 6.35 -14.32
C ARG A 163 8.52 5.27 -14.93
N LYS A 164 9.68 5.66 -15.46
CA LYS A 164 10.68 4.73 -16.00
C LYS A 164 11.25 3.79 -14.93
N MET A 165 11.36 4.23 -13.68
CA MET A 165 11.81 3.35 -12.58
C MET A 165 10.84 2.17 -12.34
N PHE A 166 9.58 2.25 -12.73
CA PHE A 166 8.65 1.12 -12.63
C PHE A 166 8.86 0.06 -13.73
N GLU A 167 9.64 0.37 -14.76
CA GLU A 167 10.01 -0.59 -15.80
C GLU A 167 11.09 -1.54 -15.25
N ILE A 168 10.84 -2.84 -15.36
CA ILE A 168 11.80 -3.90 -15.05
C ILE A 168 12.01 -4.67 -16.35
N ASN A 169 13.15 -4.43 -16.98
CA ASN A 169 13.63 -5.21 -18.12
C ASN A 169 14.01 -6.61 -17.61
#